data_AF-A0A0B2QXM1-F1
#
_entry.id   AF-A0A0B2QXM1-F1
#
_cell.length_a   1.000
_cell.length_b   1.000
_cell.length_c   1.000
_cell.angle_alpha   90.00
_cell.angle_beta   90.00
_cell.angle_gamma   90.00
#
_symmetry.space_group_name_H-M   'P 1'
#
loop_
_entity.id
_entity.type
_entity.pdbx_description
1 polymer ?
#
loop_
_entity_poly.entity_id
_entity_poly.type
_entity_poly.pdbx_seq_one_letter_code
_entity_poly.pdbx_strand_id
1 'polypeptide(L)' 'LNSDGNSQGNIGLSGFGGLLRDSFGIWIHGYSGFCGYTSILNEELLGILYGMKLA' A
#
# COMPACT_ATOMS: atom_id res chain seq x y z
N LEU A 1 -4.26 -9.28 -4.59
CA LEU A 1 -3.87 -8.02 -3.92
C LEU A 1 -2.93 -7.25 -4.82
N ASN A 2 -3.23 -5.98 -5.08
CA ASN A 2 -2.26 -5.02 -5.61
C ASN A 2 -1.94 -4.01 -4.52
N SER A 3 -0.69 -3.57 -4.45
CA SER A 3 -0.21 -2.57 -3.51
C SER A 3 0.80 -1.69 -4.24
N ASP A 4 0.86 -0.42 -3.85
CA ASP A 4 1.83 0.56 -4.32
C ASP A 4 2.11 1.59 -3.20
N GLY A 5 3.33 2.12 -3.18
CA GLY A 5 3.78 3.15 -2.26
C GLY A 5 4.09 4.47 -2.97
N ASN A 6 4.16 5.57 -2.21
CA ASN A 6 4.72 6.81 -2.71
C ASN A 6 5.41 7.61 -1.61
N SER A 7 6.70 7.86 -1.80
CA SER A 7 7.56 8.68 -0.93
C SER A 7 8.13 9.87 -1.67
N GLN A 8 8.16 11.02 -1.00
CA GLN A 8 8.90 12.20 -1.45
C GLN A 8 10.43 12.02 -1.25
N GLY A 9 11.05 11.21 -2.10
CA GLY A 9 12.47 10.83 -2.02
C GLY A 9 12.72 9.60 -1.15
N ASN A 10 13.97 9.14 -1.01
CA ASN A 10 14.28 8.06 -0.07
C ASN A 10 14.49 8.63 1.35
N ILE A 11 13.66 8.18 2.29
CA ILE A 11 13.38 8.82 3.59
C ILE A 11 12.63 10.14 3.38
N GLY A 12 11.37 10.02 2.98
CA GLY A 12 10.49 11.13 2.62
C GLY A 12 9.12 11.00 3.26
N LEU A 13 8.28 12.01 3.03
CA LEU A 13 6.88 11.97 3.42
C LEU A 13 6.16 10.94 2.54
N SER A 14 5.54 9.95 3.17
CA SER A 14 5.20 8.68 2.54
C SER A 14 3.76 8.23 2.79
N GLY A 15 3.21 7.54 1.81
CA GLY A 15 1.90 6.88 1.88
C GLY A 15 1.91 5.58 1.10
N PHE A 16 0.88 4.77 1.33
CA PHE A 16 0.65 3.52 0.60
C PHE A 16 -0.81 3.41 0.18
N GLY A 17 -1.08 2.55 -0.78
CA GLY A 17 -2.42 2.17 -1.16
C GLY A 17 -2.47 0.91 -1.99
N GLY A 18 -3.66 0.42 -2.24
CA GLY A 18 -3.82 -0.78 -3.02
C GLY A 18 -5.26 -1.22 -3.17
N LEU A 19 -5.43 -2.38 -3.82
CA LEU A 19 -6.74 -2.92 -4.11
C LEU A 19 -6.80 -4.45 -3.94
N LEU A 20 -7.90 -4.91 -3.38
CA LEU A 20 -8.29 -6.31 -3.27
C LEU A 20 -9.16 -6.70 -4.46
N ARG A 21 -8.84 -7.85 -5.04
CA ARG A 21 -9.56 -8.42 -6.18
C ARG A 21 -9.87 -9.88 -5.90
N ASP A 22 -10.98 -10.36 -6.43
CA ASP A 22 -11.25 -11.79 -6.47
C ASP A 22 -10.37 -12.50 -7.53
N SER A 23 -10.56 -13.81 -7.66
CA SER A 23 -9.85 -14.63 -8.65
C SER A 23 -10.20 -14.31 -10.11
N PHE A 24 -11.31 -13.62 -10.37
CA PHE A 24 -11.71 -13.15 -11.69
C PHE A 24 -11.16 -11.74 -11.99
N GLY A 25 -10.44 -11.14 -11.04
CA GLY A 25 -9.90 -9.79 -11.17
C GLY A 25 -10.91 -8.68 -10.86
N ILE A 26 -12.09 -9.01 -10.35
CA ILE A 26 -13.11 -8.02 -9.97
C ILE A 26 -12.68 -7.30 -8.71
N TRP A 27 -12.80 -5.98 -8.72
CA TRP A 27 -12.49 -5.14 -7.57
C TRP A 27 -13.48 -5.39 -6.43
N ILE A 28 -12.97 -5.79 -5.26
CA ILE A 28 -13.72 -5.98 -4.02
C ILE A 28 -13.64 -4.74 -3.13
N HIS A 29 -12.42 -4.29 -2.82
CA HIS A 29 -12.18 -3.20 -1.86
C HIS A 29 -10.86 -2.49 -2.15
N GLY A 30 -10.80 -1.17 -1.95
CA GLY A 30 -9.59 -0.36 -2.09
C GLY A 30 -9.16 0.22 -0.75
N TYR A 31 -7.86 0.37 -0.52
CA TYR A 31 -7.32 0.92 0.72
C TYR A 31 -6.20 1.93 0.45
N SER A 32 -6.00 2.84 1.40
CA SER A 32 -4.87 3.77 1.43
C SER A 32 -4.54 4.16 2.86
N GLY A 33 -3.30 4.63 3.07
CA GLY A 33 -2.83 5.06 4.38
C GLY A 33 -1.63 5.99 4.29
N PHE A 34 -1.55 6.93 5.23
CA PHE A 34 -0.37 7.76 5.45
C PHE A 34 0.55 7.06 6.47
N CYS A 35 1.85 6.95 6.15
CA CYS A 35 2.83 6.27 7.02
C CYS A 35 3.94 7.18 7.57
N GLY A 36 3.78 8.50 7.44
CA GLY A 36 4.72 9.47 8.01
C GLY A 36 5.97 9.64 7.16
N TYR A 37 7.10 9.94 7.81
CA TYR A 37 8.40 9.96 7.14
C TYR A 37 9.02 8.56 7.16
N THR A 38 9.19 7.94 6.00
CA THR A 38 9.80 6.61 5.94
C THR A 38 10.55 6.37 4.63
N SER A 39 11.24 5.23 4.53
CA SER A 39 11.93 4.83 3.30
C SER A 39 10.95 4.26 2.29
N ILE A 40 11.29 4.35 1.01
CA ILE A 40 10.50 3.77 -0.09
C ILE A 40 10.26 2.27 0.14
N LEU A 41 11.25 1.55 0.67
CA LEU A 41 11.07 0.13 0.96
C LEU A 41 10.03 -0.10 2.07
N ASN A 42 9.99 0.77 3.08
CA ASN A 42 9.08 0.58 4.21
C ASN A 42 7.62 0.92 3.84
N GLU A 43 7.37 1.96 3.03
CA GLU A 43 6.01 2.26 2.58
C GLU A 43 5.41 1.15 1.70
N GLU A 44 6.21 0.54 0.83
CA GLU A 44 5.80 -0.61 0.00
C GLU A 44 5.42 -1.82 0.86
N LEU A 45 6.28 -2.16 1.84
CA LEU A 45 6.02 -3.27 2.75
C LEU A 45 4.82 -3.01 3.66
N LEU A 46 4.62 -1.77 4.11
CA LEU A 46 3.44 -1.38 4.88
C LEU A 46 2.16 -1.50 4.06
N GLY A 47 2.18 -1.09 2.79
CA GLY A 47 1.06 -1.27 1.87
C GLY A 47 0.67 -2.74 1.74
N ILE A 48 1.64 -3.62 1.48
CA ILE A 48 1.41 -5.06 1.39
C ILE A 48 0.87 -5.61 2.71
N LEU A 49 1.50 -5.29 3.84
CA LEU A 49 1.08 -5.75 5.17
C LEU A 49 -0.36 -5.34 5.48
N TYR A 50 -0.72 -4.09 5.18
CA TYR A 50 -2.06 -3.58 5.44
C TYR A 50 -3.09 -4.25 4.52
N GLY A 51 -2.77 -4.38 3.23
CA GLY A 51 -3.59 -5.12 2.28
C GLY A 51 -3.82 -6.58 2.67
N MET A 52 -2.79 -7.26 3.19
CA MET A 52 -2.90 -8.64 3.70
C MET A 52 -3.76 -8.74 4.97
N LYS A 53 -3.77 -7.72 5.82
CA LYS A 53 -4.64 -7.69 7.02
C LYS A 53 -6.12 -7.45 6.69
N LEU A 54 -6.40 -6.87 5.53
CA LEU A 54 -7.76 -6.62 5.04
C LEU A 54 -8.34 -7.77 4.19
N ALA A 55 -7.48 -8.63 3.64
CA ALA A 55 -7.86 -9.77 2.80
C ALA A 55 -8.36 -10.95 3.63
#